data_AF-A0A2V1B305-F1
#
_entry.id   AF-A0A2V1B305-F1
#
_cell.length_a   1.000
_cell.length_b   1.000
_cell.length_c   1.000
_cell.angle_alpha   90.00
_cell.angle_beta   90.00
_cell.angle_gamma   90.00
#
_symmetry.space_group_name_H-M   'P 1'
#
loop_
_entity.id
_entity.type
_entity.pdbx_description
1 polymer ?
#
loop_
_entity_poly.entity_id
_entity_poly.type
_entity_poly.pdbx_seq_one_letter_code
_entity_poly.pdbx_strand_id
1 'polypeptide(L)'
;MATCRVRFDFQTDLKGTLKYVRNIPRSLVMPNAQVMQRDPEYTKKFVAAIRPIMLEHEAACQTASNPKCQSCGSPTVKVLQT
;
A
#
# COMPACT_ATOMS: atom_id res chain seq x y z
N MET A 1 20.58 6.43 -7.58
CA MET A 1 19.20 6.47 -8.11
C MET A 1 18.43 7.56 -7.38
N ALA A 2 17.75 8.47 -8.09
CA ALA A 2 17.00 9.54 -7.44
C ALA A 2 15.74 8.97 -6.75
N THR A 3 15.59 9.24 -5.46
CA THR A 3 14.42 8.85 -4.67
C THR A 3 13.55 10.07 -4.36
N CYS A 4 12.24 9.86 -4.28
CA CYS A 4 11.26 10.87 -3.88
C CYS A 4 10.59 10.44 -2.57
N ARG A 5 10.34 11.41 -1.68
CA ARG A 5 9.66 11.18 -0.40
C ARG A 5 8.16 11.23 -0.63
N VAL A 6 7.49 10.10 -0.39
CA VAL A 6 6.06 9.90 -0.67
C VAL A 6 5.33 9.51 0.60
N ARG A 7 4.10 10.01 0.76
CA ARG A 7 3.19 9.65 1.84
C ARG A 7 2.31 8.48 1.41
N PHE A 8 2.27 7.46 2.25
CA PHE A 8 1.41 6.29 2.14
C PHE A 8 0.31 6.41 3.18
N ASP A 9 -0.92 6.47 2.71
CA ASP A 9 -2.12 6.56 3.54
C ASP A 9 -2.81 5.19 3.52
N PHE A 10 -2.75 4.45 4.62
CA PHE A 10 -3.40 3.15 4.79
C PHE A 10 -4.73 3.36 5.50
N GLN A 11 -5.83 3.05 4.83
CA GLN A 11 -7.17 3.13 5.41
C GLN A 11 -7.45 1.89 6.26
N THR A 12 -7.85 2.10 7.51
CA THR A 12 -8.19 1.06 8.48
C THR A 12 -9.55 1.36 9.11
N ASP A 13 -10.30 0.32 9.45
CA ASP A 13 -11.69 0.46 9.89
C ASP A 13 -11.81 1.08 11.30
N LEU A 14 -10.86 0.80 12.21
CA LEU A 14 -11.00 1.17 13.62
C LEU A 14 -10.20 2.42 14.01
N LYS A 15 -8.97 2.58 13.49
CA LYS A 15 -8.10 3.71 13.83
C LYS A 15 -8.04 4.79 12.74
N GLY A 16 -8.87 4.68 11.69
CA GLY A 16 -8.89 5.64 10.59
C GLY A 16 -7.70 5.46 9.65
N THR A 17 -7.05 6.56 9.25
CA THR A 17 -5.94 6.50 8.28
C THR A 17 -4.58 6.50 8.96
N LEU A 18 -3.81 5.41 8.79
CA LEU A 18 -2.40 5.35 9.19
C LEU A 18 -1.55 5.99 8.09
N LYS A 19 -0.71 6.97 8.47
CA LYS A 19 0.12 7.72 7.53
C LYS A 19 1.59 7.39 7.74
N TYR A 20 2.24 6.91 6.70
CA TYR A 20 3.68 6.62 6.71
C TYR A 20 4.38 7.38 5.59
N VAL A 21 5.63 7.78 5.81
CA VAL A 21 6.40 8.49 4.80
C VAL A 21 7.61 7.66 4.43
N ARG A 22 7.73 7.31 3.15
CA ARG A 22 8.83 6.48 2.62
C ARG A 22 9.42 7.09 1.37
N ASN A 23 10.69 6.75 1.16
CA ASN A 23 11.39 7.12 -0.06
C ASN A 23 11.18 6.01 -1.09
N ILE A 24 10.72 6.38 -2.28
CA ILE A 24 10.58 5.46 -3.42
C ILE A 24 11.32 6.00 -4.64
N PRO A 25 11.71 5.14 -5.61
CA PRO A 25 12.32 5.60 -6.84
C PRO A 25 11.47 6.66 -7.55
N ARG A 26 12.08 7.79 -7.94
CA ARG A 26 11.37 8.90 -8.59
C ARG A 26 10.73 8.48 -9.92
N SER A 27 11.26 7.45 -10.57
CA SER A 27 10.70 6.83 -11.78
C SER A 27 9.31 6.23 -11.56
N LEU A 28 8.87 6.01 -10.32
CA LEU A 28 7.53 5.52 -9.99
C LEU A 28 6.54 6.66 -9.67
N VAL A 29 7.03 7.88 -9.54
CA VAL A 29 6.23 9.08 -9.23
C VAL A 29 6.27 9.98 -10.46
N MET A 30 5.64 9.50 -11.55
CA MET A 30 5.59 10.24 -12.81
C MET A 30 4.25 10.97 -12.97
N PRO A 31 4.23 12.18 -13.56
CA PRO A 31 2.98 12.92 -13.80
C PRO A 31 1.96 12.15 -14.64
N ASN A 32 2.44 11.27 -15.53
CA ASN A 32 1.65 10.41 -16.40
C ASN A 32 1.42 9.00 -15.83
N ALA A 33 1.52 8.81 -14.51
CA ALA A 33 1.36 7.51 -13.87
C ALA A 33 0.04 6.81 -14.25
N GLN A 34 -1.06 7.55 -14.45
CA GLN A 34 -2.33 6.99 -14.92
C GLN A 34 -2.26 6.38 -16.32
N VAL A 35 -1.46 6.97 -17.22
CA VAL A 35 -1.24 6.43 -18.57
C VAL A 35 -0.33 5.20 -18.50
N MET A 36 0.71 5.27 -17.65
CA MET A 36 1.67 4.19 -17.43
C MET A 36 1.08 3.00 -16.65
N GLN A 37 -0.05 3.14 -15.94
CA GLN A 37 -0.74 2.01 -15.31
C GLN A 37 -1.18 0.94 -16.33
N ARG A 38 -1.37 1.32 -17.60
CA ARG A 38 -1.65 0.36 -18.68
C ARG A 38 -0.41 -0.39 -19.16
N ASP A 39 0.78 0.08 -18.77
CA ASP A 39 2.04 -0.58 -19.05
C ASP A 39 2.30 -1.70 -18.01
N PRO A 40 2.41 -2.96 -18.45
CA PRO A 40 2.58 -4.09 -17.55
C PRO A 40 3.96 -4.10 -16.87
N GLU A 41 5.02 -3.57 -17.50
CA GLU A 41 6.33 -3.46 -16.86
C GLU A 41 6.32 -2.42 -15.75
N TYR A 42 5.71 -1.26 -16.00
CA TYR A 42 5.56 -0.20 -15.00
C TYR A 42 4.78 -0.75 -13.80
N THR A 43 3.67 -1.43 -14.03
CA THR A 43 2.84 -2.02 -12.97
C THR A 43 3.65 -3.03 -12.16
N LYS A 44 4.42 -3.90 -12.81
CA LYS A 44 5.28 -4.88 -12.12
C LYS A 44 6.34 -4.20 -11.26
N LYS A 45 7.03 -3.18 -11.79
CA LYS A 45 8.05 -2.40 -11.07
C LYS A 45 7.43 -1.62 -9.90
N PHE A 46 6.26 -1.04 -10.11
CA PHE A 46 5.51 -0.33 -9.08
C PHE A 46 5.11 -1.27 -7.93
N VAL A 47 4.45 -2.39 -8.23
CA VAL A 47 4.06 -3.39 -7.22
C VAL A 47 5.28 -3.93 -6.48
N ALA A 48 6.37 -4.24 -7.19
CA ALA A 48 7.60 -4.72 -6.57
C ALA A 48 8.21 -3.70 -5.58
N ALA A 49 8.10 -2.40 -5.87
CA ALA A 49 8.59 -1.34 -5.00
C ALA A 49 7.67 -1.04 -3.81
N ILE A 50 6.35 -1.15 -3.99
CA ILE A 50 5.37 -0.84 -2.94
C ILE A 50 5.11 -2.03 -2.02
N ARG A 51 5.15 -3.27 -2.52
CA ARG A 51 4.93 -4.49 -1.73
C ARG A 51 5.73 -4.55 -0.43
N PRO A 52 7.05 -4.29 -0.38
CA PRO A 52 7.79 -4.32 0.89
C PRO A 52 7.29 -3.27 1.89
N ILE A 53 6.86 -2.10 1.42
CA ILE A 53 6.29 -1.04 2.28
C ILE A 53 4.95 -1.48 2.86
N MET A 54 4.13 -2.16 2.06
CA MET A 54 2.85 -2.72 2.53
C MET A 54 3.09 -3.79 3.60
N LEU A 55 4.02 -4.73 3.35
CA LEU A 55 4.35 -5.82 4.29
C LEU A 55 4.95 -5.30 5.60
N GLU A 56 5.82 -4.29 5.54
CA GLU A 56 6.40 -3.66 6.73
C GLU A 56 5.32 -3.10 7.68
N HIS A 57 4.23 -2.59 7.12
CA HIS A 57 3.14 -1.98 7.87
C HIS A 57 1.91 -2.89 8.03
N GLU A 58 1.97 -4.15 7.59
CA GLU A 58 0.84 -5.08 7.64
C GLU A 58 0.35 -5.32 9.07
N ALA A 59 1.25 -5.62 10.00
CA ALA A 59 0.89 -5.87 11.40
C ALA A 59 0.26 -4.65 12.07
N ALA A 60 0.75 -3.44 11.74
CA ALA A 60 0.18 -2.20 12.22
C ALA A 60 -1.23 -1.98 11.66
N CYS A 61 -1.43 -2.24 10.36
CA CYS A 61 -2.75 -2.21 9.74
C CYS A 61 -3.71 -3.26 10.34
N GLN A 62 -3.24 -4.48 10.62
CA GLN A 62 -4.06 -5.52 11.25
C GLN A 62 -4.48 -5.16 12.67
N THR A 63 -3.60 -4.54 13.45
CA THR A 63 -3.93 -4.06 14.80
C THR A 63 -4.89 -2.87 14.77
N ALA A 64 -4.91 -2.12 13.67
CA ALA A 64 -5.75 -0.94 13.46
C ALA A 64 -7.07 -1.23 12.72
N SER A 65 -7.22 -2.42 12.14
CA SER A 65 -8.41 -2.85 11.40
C SER A 65 -9.29 -3.78 12.22
N ASN A 66 -10.51 -4.02 11.74
CA ASN A 66 -11.46 -4.86 12.45
C ASN A 66 -10.96 -6.32 12.51
N PRO A 67 -10.94 -6.98 13.69
CA PRO A 67 -10.55 -8.39 13.81
C PRO A 67 -11.51 -9.33 13.08
N LYS A 68 -12.69 -8.86 12.65
CA LYS A 68 -13.63 -9.61 11.81
C LYS A 68 -13.92 -8.85 10.52
N CYS A 69 -14.02 -9.58 9.42
CA CYS A 69 -14.50 -9.05 8.16
C CYS A 69 -15.96 -8.61 8.30
N GLN A 70 -16.27 -7.36 7.96
CA GLN A 70 -17.64 -6.85 8.04
C GLN A 70 -18.59 -7.51 7.03
N SER A 71 -18.07 -8.05 5.92
CA SER A 71 -18.89 -8.68 4.88
C SER A 71 -19.24 -10.15 5.19
N CYS A 72 -18.31 -10.93 5.72
CA CYS A 72 -18.52 -12.38 5.94
C CYS A 72 -18.39 -12.84 7.40
N GLY A 73 -18.05 -11.95 8.34
CA GLY A 73 -17.94 -12.26 9.78
C GLY A 73 -16.72 -13.09 10.19
N SER A 74 -15.95 -13.61 9.23
CA SER A 74 -14.74 -14.39 9.47
C SER A 74 -13.62 -13.56 10.11
N PRO A 75 -12.71 -14.17 10.89
CA PRO A 75 -11.53 -13.48 11.41
C PRO A 75 -10.68 -12.88 10.29
N THR A 76 -10.21 -11.64 10.48
CA THR A 76 -9.34 -10.95 9.52
C THR A 76 -7.93 -11.53 9.59
N VAL A 77 -7.66 -12.56 8.78
CA VAL A 77 -6.37 -13.27 8.75
C VAL A 77 -5.34 -12.55 7.87
N LYS A 78 -5.79 -11.78 6.88
CA LYS A 78 -4.96 -10.94 6.00
C LYS A 78 -5.66 -9.61 5.75
N VAL A 79 -4.92 -8.51 5.89
CA VAL A 79 -5.42 -7.16 5.58
C VAL A 79 -4.99 -6.73 4.17
N LEU A 80 -3.86 -7.26 3.69
CA LEU A 80 -3.38 -7.02 2.34
C LEU A 80 -3.98 -8.05 1.39
N GLN A 81 -4.79 -7.60 0.45
CA GLN A 81 -5.17 -8.39 -0.72
C GLN A 81 -4.00 -8.33 -1.72
N THR A 82 -3.34 -9.47 -1.93
CA THR A 82 -2.28 -9.66 -2.94
C THR A 82 -2.85 -9.99 -4.30
#